data_AF-A0A4R0XPB8-F1
#
_entry.id   AF-A0A4R0XPB8-F1
#
_cell.length_a   1.000
_cell.length_b   1.000
_cell.length_c   1.000
_cell.angle_alpha   90.00
_cell.angle_beta   90.00
_cell.angle_gamma   90.00
#
_symmetry.space_group_name_H-M   'P 1'
#
loop_
_entity.id
_entity.type
_entity.pdbx_description
1 polymer ?
#
loop_
_entity_poly.entity_id
_entity_poly.type
_entity_poly.pdbx_seq_one_letter_code
_entity_poly.pdbx_strand_id
1 'polypeptide(L)' 'MGYSKDFKDKVIEIMARDKMSVRKAAQHFNVCIQTIQNWKKSTVTKPIPGRPAKISKEQILKDVEQYPDDYISERAER' A
#
# COMPACT_ATOMS: atom_id res chain seq x y z
N MET A 1 7.95 -6.32 -1.18
CA MET A 1 8.07 -6.91 -2.53
C MET A 1 6.68 -7.17 -3.07
N GLY A 2 6.28 -6.45 -4.12
CA GLY A 2 4.99 -6.61 -4.76
C GLY A 2 5.15 -6.44 -6.26
N TYR A 3 4.31 -7.12 -7.03
CA TYR A 3 4.32 -7.01 -8.48
C TYR A 3 3.96 -5.57 -8.90
N SER A 4 4.62 -5.06 -9.94
CA SER A 4 4.30 -3.74 -10.51
C SER A 4 2.89 -3.73 -11.11
N LYS A 5 2.27 -2.55 -11.20
CA LYS A 5 0.95 -2.41 -11.81
C LYS A 5 0.93 -2.92 -13.25
N ASP A 6 1.94 -2.54 -14.03
CA ASP A 6 2.08 -2.93 -15.44
C ASP A 6 2.16 -4.44 -15.62
N PHE A 7 2.84 -5.15 -14.71
CA PHE A 7 2.91 -6.60 -14.74
C PHE A 7 1.54 -7.23 -14.49
N LYS A 8 0.82 -6.76 -13.46
CA LYS A 8 -0.53 -7.26 -13.14
C LYS A 8 -1.49 -7.05 -14.31
N ASP A 9 -1.45 -5.87 -14.92
CA ASP A 9 -2.32 -5.50 -16.05
C ASP A 9 -2.00 -6.37 -17.28
N LYS A 10 -0.71 -6.58 -17.61
CA LYS A 10 -0.28 -7.49 -18.69
C LYS A 10 -0.71 -8.94 -18.47
N VAL A 11 -0.61 -9.46 -17.24
CA VAL A 11 -1.05 -10.83 -16.93
C VAL A 11 -2.55 -11.00 -17.19
N ILE A 12 -3.36 -10.00 -16.82
CA ILE A 12 -4.81 -10.02 -17.08
C ILE A 12 -5.10 -9.94 -18.59
N GLU A 13 -4.39 -9.06 -19.30
CA GLU A 13 -4.53 -8.91 -20.75
C GLU A 13 -4.22 -10.20 -21.51
N ILE A 14 -3.07 -10.83 -21.22
CA ILE A 14 -2.66 -12.10 -21.85
C ILE A 14 -3.66 -13.22 -21.50
N MET A 15 -4.12 -13.27 -20.25
CA MET A 15 -5.11 -14.27 -19.84
C MET A 15 -6.46 -14.10 -20.57
N ALA A 16 -6.88 -12.86 -20.85
CA ALA A 16 -8.08 -12.57 -21.63
C ALA A 16 -7.89 -12.89 -23.12
N ARG A 17 -6.74 -12.50 -23.70
CA ARG A 17 -6.38 -12.76 -25.10
C ARG A 17 -6.36 -14.25 -25.42
N ASP A 18 -5.71 -15.04 -24.58
CA ASP A 18 -5.49 -16.47 -24.81
C ASP A 18 -6.58 -17.37 -24.17
N LYS A 19 -7.64 -16.76 -23.63
CA LYS A 19 -8.74 -17.44 -22.90
C LYS A 19 -8.23 -18.44 -21.86
N MET A 20 -7.15 -18.08 -21.15
CA MET A 20 -6.53 -18.96 -20.17
C MET A 20 -7.32 -19.02 -18.87
N SER A 21 -7.34 -20.20 -18.25
CA SER A 21 -7.83 -20.35 -16.88
C SER A 21 -6.86 -19.71 -15.89
N VAL A 22 -7.36 -19.32 -14.71
CA VAL A 22 -6.53 -18.73 -13.65
C VAL A 22 -5.40 -19.69 -13.23
N ARG A 23 -5.67 -21.01 -13.20
CA ARG A 23 -4.68 -22.03 -12.88
C ARG A 23 -3.57 -22.10 -13.94
N LYS A 24 -3.94 -22.03 -15.23
CA LYS A 24 -2.97 -22.04 -16.33
C LYS A 24 -2.10 -20.78 -16.33
N ALA A 25 -2.70 -19.60 -16.09
CA ALA A 25 -1.97 -18.35 -15.95
C ALA A 25 -1.02 -18.37 -14.73
N ALA A 26 -1.46 -18.94 -13.60
CA ALA A 26 -0.64 -19.09 -12.40
C ALA A 26 0.62 -19.92 -12.65
N GLN A 27 0.48 -21.04 -13.36
CA GLN A 27 1.62 -21.87 -13.77
C GLN A 27 2.53 -21.14 -14.77
N HIS A 28 1.94 -20.47 -15.77
CA HIS A 28 2.69 -19.77 -16.81
C HIS A 28 3.55 -18.62 -16.26
N PHE A 29 3.00 -17.81 -15.36
CA PHE A 29 3.72 -16.67 -14.78
C PHE A 29 4.43 -17.00 -13.47
N ASN A 30 4.35 -18.25 -13.00
CA ASN A 30 4.85 -18.70 -11.70
C ASN A 30 4.36 -17.83 -10.53
N VAL A 31 3.05 -17.54 -10.52
CA VAL A 31 2.38 -16.73 -9.51
C VAL A 31 1.31 -17.57 -8.82
N CYS A 32 1.13 -17.41 -7.50
CA CYS A 32 0.06 -18.10 -6.79
C CYS A 32 -1.32 -17.80 -7.40
N ILE A 33 -2.17 -18.83 -7.48
CA ILE A 33 -3.54 -18.74 -8.04
C ILE A 33 -4.34 -17.61 -7.36
N GLN A 34 -4.25 -17.52 -6.04
CA GLN A 34 -4.96 -16.51 -5.24
C GLN A 34 -4.50 -15.08 -5.57
N THR A 35 -3.24 -14.88 -5.94
CA THR A 35 -2.72 -13.57 -6.32
C THR A 35 -3.32 -13.10 -7.64
N ILE A 36 -3.47 -13.99 -8.63
CA ILE A 36 -4.15 -13.67 -9.90
C ILE A 36 -5.65 -13.40 -9.66
N GLN A 37 -6.30 -14.17 -8.78
CA GLN A 37 -7.68 -13.89 -8.39
C GLN A 37 -7.83 -12.50 -7.73
N ASN A 38 -6.87 -12.09 -6.91
CA ASN A 38 -6.85 -10.75 -6.31
C ASN A 38 -6.65 -9.67 -7.37
N TRP A 39 -5.80 -9.88 -8.37
CA TRP A 39 -5.60 -8.91 -9.47
C TRP A 39 -6.84 -8.74 -10.33
N LYS A 40 -7.64 -9.80 -10.55
CA LYS A 40 -8.95 -9.67 -11.22
C LYS A 40 -9.90 -8.73 -10.48
N LYS A 41 -9.80 -8.64 -9.14
CA LYS A 41 -10.61 -7.73 -8.33
C LYS A 41 -10.05 -6.30 -8.37
N SER A 42 -8.73 -6.17 -8.24
CA SER A 42 -8.03 -4.89 -8.37
C SER A 42 -6.53 -5.09 -8.59
N THR A 43 -5.97 -4.38 -9.56
CA THR A 43 -4.51 -4.31 -9.76
C THR A 43 -3.86 -3.21 -8.92
N VAL A 44 -4.66 -2.30 -8.37
CA VAL A 44 -4.20 -1.18 -7.53
C VAL A 44 -3.85 -1.71 -6.14
N THR A 45 -2.63 -1.43 -5.71
CA THR A 45 -2.21 -1.69 -4.33
C THR A 45 -2.88 -0.67 -3.43
N LYS A 46 -3.74 -1.11 -2.51
CA LYS A 46 -4.30 -0.21 -1.50
C LYS A 46 -3.19 0.19 -0.52
N PRO A 47 -3.05 1.48 -0.17
CA PRO A 47 -2.16 1.87 0.91
C PRO A 47 -2.64 1.18 2.18
N ILE A 48 -1.71 0.54 2.90
CA ILE A 48 -2.00 0.04 4.24
C ILE A 48 -2.05 1.28 5.13
N PRO A 49 -3.20 1.60 5.76
CA PRO A 49 -3.25 2.72 6.67
C PRO A 49 -2.26 2.47 7.80
N GLY A 50 -1.33 3.40 8.00
CA GLY A 50 -0.43 3.36 9.14
C GLY A 50 -1.20 3.51 10.45
N ARG A 51 -0.53 3.26 11.59
CA ARG A 51 -1.10 3.59 12.91
C ARG A 51 -1.46 5.08 12.93
N PRO A 52 -2.67 5.47 13.39
CA PRO A 52 -3.01 6.87 13.55
C PRO A 52 -2.00 7.54 14.49
N ALA A 53 -1.57 8.75 14.15
CA ALA A 53 -0.72 9.55 15.01
C ALA A 53 -1.48 9.91 16.30
N LYS A 54 -0.77 9.97 17.44
CA LYS A 54 -1.37 10.37 18.72
C LYS A 54 -1.74 11.86 18.75
N ILE A 55 -0.99 12.69 18.02
CA ILE A 55 -1.10 14.15 17.99
C ILE A 55 -1.15 14.59 16.53
N SER A 56 -1.96 15.60 16.22
CA SER A 56 -2.04 16.12 14.85
C SER A 56 -0.80 16.95 14.50
N LYS A 57 -0.46 17.02 13.21
CA LYS A 57 0.69 17.82 12.75
C LYS A 57 0.51 19.31 13.08
N GLU A 58 -0.72 19.81 13.00
CA GLU A 58 -1.05 21.20 13.31
C GLU A 58 -0.82 21.54 14.78
N GLN A 59 -1.13 20.62 15.68
CA GLN A 59 -0.87 20.79 17.12
C GLN A 59 0.63 20.85 17.40
N ILE A 60 1.42 19.97 16.77
CA ILE A 60 2.88 19.96 16.91
C ILE A 60 3.48 21.28 16.41
N LEU A 61 3.01 21.81 15.28
CA LEU A 61 3.52 23.07 14.74
C LEU A 61 3.24 24.26 15.67
N LYS A 62 2.01 24.34 16.22
CA LYS A 62 1.65 25.38 17.19
C LYS A 62 2.49 25.30 18.47
N ASP A 63 2.78 24.11 18.96
CA ASP A 63 3.62 23.90 20.14
C ASP A 63 5.06 24.37 19.90
N VAL A 64 5.62 24.12 18.71
CA VAL A 64 6.96 24.62 18.32
C VAL A 64 6.99 26.14 18.20
N GLU A 65 5.92 26.76 17.66
CA GLU A 65 5.81 28.21 17.56
C GLU A 65 5.69 28.89 18.93
N GLN A 66 4.92 28.30 19.85
CA GLN A 66 4.70 28.86 21.19
C GLN A 66 5.92 28.66 22.11
N TYR A 67 6.61 27.53 21.95
CA TYR A 67 7.72 27.14 22.79
C TYR A 67 8.88 26.65 21.91
N PRO A 68 9.71 27.55 21.35
CA PRO A 68 10.82 27.16 20.49
C PRO A 68 11.95 26.49 21.27
N ASP A 69 12.16 26.89 22.52
CA ASP A 69 13.29 26.47 23.34
C ASP A 69 12.98 25.28 24.26
N ASP A 70 11.71 24.89 24.39
CA ASP A 70 11.30 23.79 25.27
C ASP A 70 11.88 22.46 24.81
N TYR A 71 12.41 21.71 25.78
CA TYR A 71 12.94 20.38 25.56
C TYR A 71 11.82 19.37 25.30
N ILE A 72 12.15 18.27 24.62
CA ILE A 72 11.19 17.21 24.30
C ILE A 72 10.55 16.61 25.56
N SER A 73 11.28 16.56 26.69
CA SER A 73 10.76 16.10 27.98
C SER A 73 9.65 17.00 28.52
N GLU A 74 9.83 18.32 28.46
CA GLU A 74 8.85 19.30 28.95
C GLU A 74 7.59 19.30 28.09
N ARG A 75 7.75 19.10 26.78
CA ARG A 75 6.63 18.93 25.84
C ARG A 75 5.85 17.63 26.04
N ALA A 76 6.52 16.57 26.51
CA ALA A 76 5.91 15.26 26.72
C ALA A 76 5.06 15.18 27.99
N GLU A 77 5.29 16.08 28.95
CA GLU A 77 4.52 16.18 30.20
C GLU A 77 3.20 16.96 30.05
N ARG A 78 3.04 17.75 28.99
CA ARG A 78 1.84 18.54 28.68
C ARG A 78 0.87 17.80 27.78
#